data_AF-A0A2D9B6H5-F1
#
_entry.id   AF-A0A2D9B6H5-F1
#
_cell.length_a   1.000
_cell.length_b   1.000
_cell.length_c   1.000
_cell.angle_alpha   90.00
_cell.angle_beta   90.00
_cell.angle_gamma   90.00
#
_symmetry.space_group_name_H-M   'P 1'
#
loop_
_entity.id
_entity.type
_entity.pdbx_description
1 polymer ?
#
loop_
_entity_poly.entity_id
_entity_poly.type
_entity_poly.pdbx_seq_one_letter_code
_entity_poly.pdbx_strand_id
1 'polypeptide(L)'
;MEIHRLKPMKSDYSPELFNRLYKETSNLRKSLARQIDSRRYGVTPDIVESWFDDKFIFVFNKHFDNKDQDVLKGFIINSLKTFKYRILRKAYGQEGEFYNSTVDLEGDNELINIIPSKDNSSDVKEIFYSLALSFMEKQLSDNAYLLLQVQLNPPPYIIERINNYNSRIPNNLLCEYLGLDLGSKRKTDRYIKKLKKEIKDTTELAQEFFKGKDPLSNFSLS
;
A
#
# COMPACT_ATOMS: atom_id res chain seq x y z
N MET A 1 -7.77 14.78 -8.43
CA MET A 1 -7.33 13.67 -9.30
C MET A 1 -6.48 14.26 -10.42
N GLU A 2 -5.51 13.51 -10.98
CA GLU A 2 -4.61 14.01 -12.04
C GLU A 2 -5.32 14.29 -13.39
N ILE A 3 -6.61 13.96 -13.52
CA ILE A 3 -7.47 14.15 -14.71
C ILE A 3 -7.46 15.59 -15.28
N HIS A 4 -7.24 16.61 -14.46
CA HIS A 4 -7.18 18.01 -14.92
C HIS A 4 -5.79 18.45 -15.44
N ARG A 5 -4.84 17.52 -15.64
CA ARG A 5 -3.43 17.85 -15.98
C ARG A 5 -3.00 17.41 -17.38
N LEU A 6 -3.93 16.95 -18.21
CA LEU A 6 -3.61 16.62 -19.60
C LEU A 6 -3.25 17.89 -20.36
N LYS A 7 -2.01 17.94 -20.84
CA LYS A 7 -1.53 18.96 -21.76
C LYS A 7 -1.75 18.47 -23.20
N PRO A 8 -1.88 19.37 -24.18
CA PRO A 8 -1.80 19.00 -25.58
C PRO A 8 -0.58 18.11 -25.85
N MET A 9 -0.73 17.15 -26.77
CA MET A 9 0.41 16.34 -27.21
C MET A 9 1.49 17.27 -27.79
N LYS A 10 2.76 16.99 -27.46
CA LYS A 10 3.88 17.67 -28.13
C LYS A 10 3.82 17.37 -29.63
N SER A 11 4.17 18.33 -30.46
CA SER A 11 3.95 18.28 -31.92
C SER A 11 4.75 17.21 -32.67
N ASP A 12 5.83 16.70 -32.09
CA ASP A 12 6.80 15.78 -32.70
C ASP A 12 6.57 14.30 -32.33
N TYR A 13 5.46 13.97 -31.66
CA TYR A 13 5.17 12.59 -31.31
C TYR A 13 4.83 11.73 -32.54
N SER A 14 5.24 10.47 -32.53
CA SER A 14 4.84 9.49 -33.54
C SER A 14 3.45 8.92 -33.23
N PRO A 15 2.43 9.13 -34.10
CA PRO A 15 1.10 8.53 -33.92
C PRO A 15 1.13 7.00 -33.97
N GLU A 16 2.02 6.43 -34.79
CA GLU A 16 2.19 4.98 -34.91
C GLU A 16 2.68 4.37 -33.60
N LEU A 17 3.71 4.97 -32.98
CA LEU A 17 4.23 4.53 -31.69
C LEU A 17 3.16 4.65 -30.60
N PHE A 18 2.44 5.78 -30.58
CA PHE A 18 1.32 5.99 -29.64
C PHE A 18 0.28 4.89 -29.77
N ASN A 19 -0.24 4.66 -30.98
CA ASN A 19 -1.30 3.69 -31.25
C ASN A 19 -0.86 2.26 -30.92
N ARG A 20 0.38 1.90 -31.26
CA ARG A 20 0.96 0.60 -30.93
C ARG A 20 1.01 0.39 -29.41
N LEU A 21 1.61 1.31 -28.67
CA LEU A 21 1.70 1.21 -27.20
C LEU A 21 0.33 1.26 -26.52
N TYR A 22 -0.59 2.07 -27.06
CA TYR A 22 -1.95 2.16 -26.56
C TYR A 22 -2.69 0.83 -26.70
N LYS A 23 -2.55 0.17 -27.86
CA LYS A 23 -3.13 -1.15 -28.12
C LYS A 23 -2.50 -2.23 -27.24
N GLU A 24 -1.17 -2.28 -27.18
CA GLU A 24 -0.43 -3.28 -26.40
C GLU A 24 -0.76 -3.23 -24.90
N THR A 25 -1.04 -2.03 -24.38
CA THR A 25 -1.37 -1.85 -22.96
C THR A 25 -2.88 -1.92 -22.65
N SER A 26 -3.74 -2.09 -23.65
CA SER A 26 -5.22 -2.06 -23.47
C SER A 26 -5.72 -3.09 -22.44
N ASN A 27 -5.25 -4.34 -22.54
CA ASN A 27 -5.63 -5.40 -21.60
C ASN A 27 -5.20 -5.09 -20.16
N LEU A 28 -4.02 -4.48 -20.01
CA LEU A 28 -3.53 -4.06 -18.69
C LEU A 28 -4.42 -2.94 -18.12
N ARG A 29 -4.75 -1.92 -18.91
CA ARG A 29 -5.61 -0.81 -18.44
C ARG A 29 -6.98 -1.31 -18.01
N LYS A 30 -7.64 -2.14 -18.83
CA LYS A 30 -8.92 -2.78 -18.49
C LYS A 30 -8.82 -3.65 -17.24
N SER A 31 -7.77 -4.45 -17.12
CA SER A 31 -7.55 -5.32 -15.96
C SER A 31 -7.34 -4.51 -14.67
N LEU A 32 -6.60 -3.40 -14.72
CA LEU A 32 -6.36 -2.55 -13.56
C LEU A 32 -7.61 -1.76 -13.16
N ALA A 33 -8.39 -1.27 -14.12
CA ALA A 33 -9.64 -0.57 -13.87
C ALA A 33 -10.68 -1.46 -13.21
N ARG A 34 -10.86 -2.71 -13.69
CA ARG A 34 -11.79 -3.70 -13.10
C ARG A 34 -11.50 -4.08 -11.65
N GLN A 35 -10.28 -3.80 -11.16
CA GLN A 35 -9.90 -4.06 -9.76
C GLN A 35 -10.30 -2.91 -8.82
N ILE A 36 -10.85 -1.81 -9.34
CA ILE A 36 -11.28 -0.66 -8.57
C ILE A 36 -12.81 -0.67 -8.48
N ASP A 37 -13.33 -0.52 -7.26
CA ASP A 37 -14.77 -0.35 -7.04
C ASP A 37 -15.18 1.07 -7.41
N SER A 38 -15.85 1.23 -8.56
CA SER A 38 -16.26 2.54 -9.08
C SER A 38 -17.30 3.23 -8.19
N ARG A 39 -18.08 2.45 -7.42
CA ARG A 39 -19.13 2.96 -6.50
C ARG A 39 -18.54 3.81 -5.40
N ARG A 40 -17.31 3.52 -4.95
CA ARG A 40 -16.58 4.31 -3.95
C ARG A 40 -16.26 5.74 -4.40
N TYR A 41 -16.41 6.01 -5.69
CA TYR A 41 -16.17 7.31 -6.30
C TYR A 41 -17.45 7.94 -6.86
N GLY A 42 -18.60 7.28 -6.75
CA GLY A 42 -19.85 7.73 -7.38
C GLY A 42 -19.75 7.83 -8.91
N VAL A 43 -18.94 6.96 -9.54
CA VAL A 43 -18.77 6.95 -11.00
C VAL A 43 -19.04 5.58 -11.59
N THR A 44 -19.27 5.54 -12.90
CA THR A 44 -19.45 4.31 -13.66
C THR A 44 -18.10 3.64 -13.98
N PRO A 45 -18.07 2.32 -14.23
CA PRO A 45 -16.83 1.59 -14.52
C PRO A 45 -16.06 2.12 -15.73
N ASP A 46 -16.74 2.60 -16.77
CA ASP A 46 -16.14 3.22 -17.96
C ASP A 46 -15.40 4.52 -17.63
N ILE A 47 -15.88 5.31 -16.67
CA ILE A 47 -15.16 6.49 -16.18
C ILE A 47 -13.85 6.06 -15.52
N VAL A 48 -13.85 4.99 -14.73
CA VAL A 48 -12.62 4.44 -14.13
C VAL A 48 -11.65 3.93 -15.20
N GLU A 49 -12.15 3.29 -16.26
CA GLU A 49 -11.33 2.90 -17.41
C GLU A 49 -10.68 4.12 -18.07
N SER A 50 -11.45 5.21 -18.28
CA SER A 50 -10.94 6.45 -18.88
C SER A 50 -9.78 7.07 -18.09
N TRP A 51 -9.77 6.94 -16.75
CA TRP A 51 -8.67 7.44 -15.94
C TRP A 51 -7.34 6.78 -16.28
N PHE A 52 -7.35 5.50 -16.68
CA PHE A 52 -6.15 4.81 -17.13
C PHE A 52 -5.73 5.24 -18.54
N ASP A 53 -6.68 5.60 -19.40
CA ASP A 53 -6.38 6.17 -20.71
C ASP A 53 -5.74 7.56 -20.57
N ASP A 54 -6.28 8.42 -19.71
CA ASP A 54 -5.67 9.71 -19.35
C ASP A 54 -4.27 9.52 -18.78
N LYS A 55 -4.12 8.54 -17.88
CA LYS A 55 -2.81 8.24 -17.28
C LYS A 55 -1.81 7.79 -18.34
N PHE A 56 -2.23 6.95 -19.27
CA PHE A 56 -1.41 6.53 -20.40
C PHE A 56 -0.95 7.75 -21.22
N ILE A 57 -1.89 8.61 -21.62
CA ILE A 57 -1.63 9.80 -22.43
C ILE A 57 -0.62 10.70 -21.72
N PHE A 58 -0.82 10.97 -20.43
CA PHE A 58 0.08 11.78 -19.63
C PHE A 58 1.52 11.23 -19.62
N VAL A 59 1.68 9.93 -19.38
CA VAL A 59 3.01 9.31 -19.28
C VAL A 59 3.69 9.26 -20.64
N PHE A 60 2.95 8.93 -21.69
CA PHE A 60 3.44 8.96 -23.06
C PHE A 60 3.95 10.36 -23.42
N ASN A 61 3.11 11.39 -23.30
CA ASN A 61 3.44 12.77 -23.65
C ASN A 61 4.65 13.31 -22.86
N LYS A 62 4.85 12.82 -21.63
CA LYS A 62 5.98 13.20 -20.77
C LYS A 62 7.30 12.56 -21.17
N HIS A 63 7.29 11.37 -21.77
CA HIS A 63 8.48 10.53 -21.89
C HIS A 63 8.83 10.05 -23.29
N PHE A 64 7.98 10.27 -24.29
CA PHE A 64 8.24 9.75 -25.64
C PHE A 64 9.49 10.34 -26.31
N ASP A 65 9.90 11.56 -25.91
CA ASP A 65 11.04 12.29 -26.46
C ASP A 65 12.36 12.00 -25.72
N ASN A 66 12.30 11.40 -24.53
CA ASN A 66 13.45 11.17 -23.67
C ASN A 66 13.73 9.70 -23.34
N LYS A 67 13.01 8.76 -23.97
CA LYS A 67 13.17 7.32 -23.75
C LYS A 67 13.09 6.55 -25.05
N ASP A 68 13.88 5.50 -25.11
CA ASP A 68 13.74 4.47 -26.13
C ASP A 68 12.40 3.72 -25.98
N GLN A 69 11.91 3.11 -27.07
CA GLN A 69 10.56 2.58 -27.19
C GLN A 69 10.25 1.49 -26.15
N ASP A 70 11.18 0.57 -25.91
CA ASP A 70 11.01 -0.51 -24.93
C ASP A 70 11.03 0.02 -23.50
N VAL A 71 11.90 1.00 -23.24
CA VAL A 71 11.98 1.66 -21.94
C VAL A 71 10.71 2.47 -21.67
N LEU A 72 10.20 3.19 -22.67
CA LEU A 72 8.94 3.94 -22.59
C LEU A 72 7.77 3.03 -22.22
N LYS A 73 7.65 1.87 -22.87
CA LYS A 73 6.62 0.87 -22.56
C LYS A 73 6.71 0.40 -21.11
N GLY A 74 7.92 0.09 -20.63
CA GLY A 74 8.15 -0.28 -19.23
C GLY A 74 7.72 0.82 -18.25
N PHE A 75 8.04 2.08 -18.56
CA PHE A 75 7.61 3.24 -17.76
C PHE A 75 6.09 3.41 -17.74
N ILE A 76 5.42 3.24 -18.88
CA ILE A 76 3.95 3.30 -18.97
C ILE A 76 3.33 2.21 -18.08
N ILE A 77 3.78 0.96 -18.21
CA ILE A 77 3.26 -0.18 -17.42
C ILE A 77 3.43 0.08 -15.92
N ASN A 78 4.63 0.50 -15.50
CA ASN A 78 4.90 0.79 -14.09
C ASN A 78 4.04 1.96 -13.58
N SER A 79 3.89 3.01 -14.38
CA SER A 79 3.07 4.16 -14.01
C SER A 79 1.60 3.80 -13.84
N LEU A 80 1.03 2.97 -14.73
CA LEU A 80 -0.34 2.49 -14.63
C LEU A 80 -0.55 1.62 -13.37
N LYS A 81 0.39 0.72 -13.06
CA LYS A 81 0.35 -0.09 -11.83
C LYS A 81 0.41 0.77 -10.57
N THR A 82 1.33 1.74 -10.52
CA THR A 82 1.43 2.69 -9.39
C THR A 82 0.17 3.56 -9.28
N PHE A 83 -0.41 3.97 -10.41
CA PHE A 83 -1.62 4.76 -10.44
C PHE A 83 -2.81 4.02 -9.84
N LYS A 84 -2.99 2.72 -10.12
CA LYS A 84 -4.00 1.88 -9.44
C LYS A 84 -3.88 1.98 -7.92
N TYR A 85 -2.68 1.82 -7.37
CA TYR A 85 -2.48 1.88 -5.93
C TYR A 85 -2.77 3.26 -5.35
N ARG A 86 -2.53 4.34 -6.09
CA ARG A 86 -2.91 5.70 -5.69
C ARG A 86 -4.43 5.87 -5.64
N ILE A 87 -5.15 5.35 -6.64
CA ILE A 87 -6.61 5.33 -6.66
C ILE A 87 -7.08 4.55 -5.43
N LEU A 88 -6.70 3.28 -5.27
CA LEU A 88 -7.12 2.47 -4.13
C LEU A 88 -6.82 3.14 -2.78
N ARG A 89 -5.62 3.68 -2.57
CA ARG A 89 -5.30 4.39 -1.32
C ARG A 89 -6.23 5.58 -1.05
N LYS A 90 -6.72 6.25 -2.09
CA LYS A 90 -7.67 7.36 -1.95
C LYS A 90 -9.08 6.87 -1.57
N ALA A 91 -9.56 5.80 -2.20
CA ALA A 91 -10.86 5.18 -1.88
C ALA A 91 -10.92 4.57 -0.48
N TYR A 92 -9.79 4.07 0.03
CA TYR A 92 -9.68 3.39 1.33
C TYR A 92 -8.97 4.24 2.39
N GLY A 93 -8.68 5.51 2.08
CA GLY A 93 -8.19 6.50 3.04
C GLY A 93 -9.33 7.40 3.54
N GLN A 94 -9.04 8.28 4.50
CA GLN A 94 -10.03 9.17 5.15
C GLN A 94 -10.86 10.03 4.16
N GLU A 95 -10.38 10.30 2.94
CA GLU A 95 -11.15 11.01 1.90
C GLU A 95 -12.29 10.18 1.27
N GLY A 96 -12.27 8.85 1.40
CA GLY A 96 -13.33 7.95 0.91
C GLY A 96 -14.54 7.84 1.84
N GLU A 97 -14.40 8.22 3.12
CA GLU A 97 -15.50 8.21 4.08
C GLU A 97 -16.58 9.25 3.74
N PHE A 98 -16.19 10.38 3.12
CA PHE A 98 -17.11 11.44 2.71
C PHE A 98 -18.11 10.98 1.63
N TYR A 99 -17.66 10.21 0.64
CA TYR A 99 -18.55 9.70 -0.41
C TYR A 99 -19.44 8.55 0.08
N ASN A 100 -18.95 7.70 1.00
CA ASN A 100 -19.79 6.69 1.66
C ASN A 100 -20.92 7.31 2.50
N SER A 101 -20.69 8.51 3.08
CA SER A 101 -21.72 9.23 3.82
C SER A 101 -22.75 9.95 2.95
N THR A 102 -22.51 10.03 1.63
CA THR A 102 -23.46 10.62 0.68
C THR A 102 -24.38 9.51 0.18
N VAL A 103 -25.38 9.17 1.00
CA VAL A 103 -26.47 8.28 0.60
C VAL A 103 -27.33 9.03 -0.43
N ASP A 104 -27.43 8.50 -1.65
CA ASP A 104 -28.44 8.97 -2.61
C ASP A 104 -29.83 8.64 -2.05
N LEU A 105 -30.62 9.69 -1.76
CA LEU A 105 -32.00 9.61 -1.30
C LEU A 105 -33.00 9.40 -2.46
N GLU A 106 -32.62 8.62 -3.48
CA GLU A 106 -33.52 8.31 -4.60
C GLU A 106 -33.58 6.80 -4.83
N GLY A 107 -34.66 6.22 -4.27
CA GLY A 107 -35.53 5.25 -4.93
C GLY A 107 -34.89 4.04 -5.60
N ASP A 108 -35.16 2.88 -5.01
CA ASP A 108 -35.24 1.59 -5.68
C ASP A 108 -33.93 1.01 -6.23
N ASN A 109 -33.17 0.39 -5.33
CA ASN A 109 -32.80 -1.01 -5.55
C ASN A 109 -32.90 -1.74 -4.21
N GLU A 110 -33.81 -2.71 -4.18
CA GLU A 110 -33.97 -3.66 -3.10
C GLU A 110 -32.60 -4.16 -2.62
N LEU A 111 -32.45 -4.15 -1.31
CA LEU A 111 -31.31 -4.69 -0.58
C LEU A 111 -31.10 -6.17 -0.94
N ILE A 112 -30.39 -6.44 -2.03
CA ILE A 112 -29.63 -7.68 -2.19
C ILE A 112 -28.34 -7.49 -1.39
N ASN A 113 -28.50 -7.33 -0.09
CA ASN A 113 -27.44 -7.41 0.91
C ASN A 113 -27.12 -8.87 1.20
N ILE A 114 -26.84 -9.66 0.16
CA ILE A 114 -26.10 -10.91 0.27
C ILE A 114 -25.16 -10.98 -0.94
N ILE A 115 -24.16 -10.11 -0.95
CA ILE A 115 -22.88 -10.52 -1.51
C ILE A 115 -22.36 -11.52 -0.46
N PRO A 116 -22.20 -12.82 -0.76
CA PRO A 116 -21.41 -13.66 0.12
C PRO A 116 -20.02 -13.02 0.12
N SER A 117 -19.71 -12.38 1.24
CA SER A 117 -18.39 -11.86 1.51
C SER A 117 -17.42 -13.00 1.21
N LYS A 118 -16.59 -12.83 0.18
CA LYS A 118 -15.29 -13.51 0.15
C LYS A 118 -14.41 -12.86 1.23
N ASP A 119 -14.85 -12.90 2.49
CA ASP A 119 -14.14 -12.41 3.67
C ASP A 119 -13.07 -13.38 4.17
N ASN A 120 -12.91 -14.54 3.52
CA ASN A 120 -11.77 -15.43 3.79
C ASN A 120 -10.40 -14.77 3.55
N SER A 121 -10.32 -13.57 2.94
CA SER A 121 -9.03 -12.89 2.73
C SER A 121 -8.64 -11.92 3.86
N SER A 122 -9.58 -11.45 4.67
CA SER A 122 -9.27 -10.63 5.85
C SER A 122 -8.82 -11.54 6.99
N ASP A 123 -9.64 -12.56 7.28
CA ASP A 123 -9.38 -13.54 8.33
C ASP A 123 -8.05 -14.25 8.14
N VAL A 124 -7.74 -14.66 6.90
CA VAL A 124 -6.47 -15.32 6.59
C VAL A 124 -5.28 -14.37 6.77
N LYS A 125 -5.41 -13.09 6.43
CA LYS A 125 -4.34 -12.10 6.67
C LYS A 125 -4.14 -11.82 8.15
N GLU A 126 -5.22 -11.75 8.93
CA GLU A 126 -5.18 -11.59 10.38
C GLU A 126 -4.55 -12.81 11.05
N ILE A 127 -4.86 -14.01 10.58
CA ILE A 127 -4.24 -15.27 11.03
C ILE A 127 -2.74 -15.26 10.71
N PHE A 128 -2.32 -14.90 9.49
CA PHE A 128 -0.89 -14.82 9.16
C PHE A 128 -0.16 -13.73 9.94
N TYR A 129 -0.82 -12.59 10.18
CA TYR A 129 -0.27 -11.50 10.94
C TYR A 129 -0.06 -11.89 12.41
N SER A 130 -1.06 -12.50 13.05
CA SER A 130 -0.96 -13.01 14.42
C SER A 130 0.07 -14.14 14.54
N LEU A 131 0.15 -15.04 13.55
CA LEU A 131 1.16 -16.09 13.51
C LEU A 131 2.57 -15.52 13.44
N ALA A 132 2.80 -14.53 12.56
CA ALA A 132 4.07 -13.84 12.45
C ALA A 132 4.43 -13.12 13.76
N LEU A 133 3.51 -12.39 14.38
CA LEU A 133 3.74 -11.73 15.67
C LEU A 133 4.08 -12.72 16.78
N SER A 134 3.37 -13.85 16.87
CA SER A 134 3.64 -14.88 17.88
C SER A 134 5.01 -15.54 17.71
N PHE A 135 5.47 -15.69 16.45
CA PHE A 135 6.82 -16.17 16.16
C PHE A 135 7.87 -15.15 16.59
N MET A 136 7.64 -13.87 16.28
CA MET A 136 8.55 -12.78 16.67
C MET A 136 8.63 -12.63 18.19
N GLU A 137 7.52 -12.74 18.91
CA GLU A 137 7.46 -12.67 20.37
C GLU A 137 8.30 -13.76 21.05
N LYS A 138 8.28 -15.00 20.50
CA LYS A 138 9.06 -16.12 21.06
C LYS A 138 10.57 -16.02 20.81
N GLN A 139 10.99 -15.25 19.81
CA GLN A 139 12.38 -15.20 19.34
C GLN A 139 13.08 -13.88 19.68
N LEU A 140 12.32 -12.81 19.90
CA LEU A 140 12.86 -11.50 20.28
C LEU A 140 12.96 -11.37 21.80
N SER A 141 13.92 -10.56 22.24
CA SER A 141 13.92 -10.05 23.61
C SER A 141 12.72 -9.11 23.86
N ASP A 142 12.26 -9.02 25.10
CA ASP A 142 11.09 -8.21 25.50
C ASP A 142 11.17 -6.77 24.96
N ASN A 143 12.34 -6.14 25.08
CA ASN A 143 12.57 -4.78 24.59
C ASN A 143 12.57 -4.68 23.05
N ALA A 144 13.04 -5.72 22.35
CA ALA A 144 12.99 -5.76 20.89
C ALA A 144 11.57 -6.00 20.40
N TYR A 145 10.79 -6.85 21.08
CA TYR A 145 9.39 -7.07 20.76
C TYR A 145 8.53 -5.83 21.04
N LEU A 146 8.73 -5.17 22.19
CA LEU A 146 8.04 -3.92 22.50
C LEU A 146 8.39 -2.80 21.49
N LEU A 147 9.66 -2.72 21.08
CA LEU A 147 10.08 -1.82 20.01
C LEU A 147 9.38 -2.14 18.68
N LEU A 148 9.26 -3.42 18.31
CA LEU A 148 8.53 -3.85 17.12
C LEU A 148 7.07 -3.42 17.18
N GLN A 149 6.39 -3.66 18.30
CA GLN A 149 4.98 -3.26 18.48
C GLN A 149 4.80 -1.74 18.32
N VAL A 150 5.69 -0.96 18.93
CA VAL A 150 5.69 0.51 18.80
C VAL A 150 5.92 0.96 17.36
N GLN A 151 6.74 0.25 16.60
CA GLN A 151 6.99 0.57 15.19
C GLN A 151 5.81 0.21 14.28
N LEU A 152 5.08 -0.86 14.61
CA LEU A 152 3.90 -1.30 13.85
C LEU A 152 2.68 -0.43 14.15
N ASN A 153 2.41 -0.19 15.43
CA ASN A 153 1.28 0.58 15.92
C ASN A 153 1.78 1.58 16.99
N PRO A 154 2.22 2.78 16.57
CA PRO A 154 2.71 3.79 17.50
C PRO A 154 1.64 4.20 18.53
N PRO A 155 1.92 4.17 19.83
CA PRO A 155 1.00 4.62 20.86
C PRO A 155 0.70 6.13 20.76
N PRO A 156 -0.44 6.62 21.31
CA PRO A 156 -0.81 8.03 21.30
C PRO A 156 0.30 8.95 21.82
N TYR A 157 0.99 8.52 22.89
CA TYR A 157 2.13 9.22 23.48
C TYR A 157 3.22 9.58 22.44
N ILE A 158 3.48 8.68 21.48
CA ILE A 158 4.45 8.89 20.40
C ILE A 158 3.83 9.72 19.29
N ILE A 159 2.59 9.44 18.89
CA ILE A 159 1.89 10.13 17.80
C ILE A 159 1.81 11.64 18.06
N GLU A 160 1.53 12.05 19.30
CA GLU A 160 1.44 13.46 19.70
C GLU A 160 2.79 14.20 19.66
N ARG A 161 3.90 13.47 19.73
CA ARG A 161 5.28 14.01 19.82
C ARG A 161 6.06 13.91 18.52
N ILE A 162 5.48 13.33 17.47
CA ILE A 162 6.07 13.30 16.13
C ILE A 162 5.47 14.40 15.26
N ASN A 163 6.30 15.08 14.48
CA ASN A 163 5.85 16.20 13.63
C ASN A 163 4.88 15.76 12.53
N ASN A 164 5.01 14.52 12.05
CA ASN A 164 4.15 13.94 11.03
C ASN A 164 3.94 12.45 11.34
N TYR A 165 2.73 11.93 11.12
CA TYR A 165 2.39 10.52 11.35
C TYR A 165 3.32 9.54 10.60
N ASN A 166 3.74 9.90 9.39
CA ASN A 166 4.65 9.09 8.56
C ASN A 166 6.14 9.35 8.81
N SER A 167 6.48 10.21 9.76
CA SER A 167 7.90 10.51 10.06
C SER A 167 8.54 9.41 10.89
N ARG A 168 9.85 9.26 10.73
CA ARG A 168 10.62 8.30 11.53
C ARG A 168 10.61 8.71 13.00
N ILE A 169 10.20 7.79 13.87
CA ILE A 169 10.21 8.00 15.32
C ILE A 169 11.67 8.23 15.79
N PRO A 170 11.96 9.35 16.49
CA PRO A 170 13.28 9.62 17.04
C PRO A 170 13.72 8.54 18.05
N ASN A 171 14.98 8.13 18.02
CA ASN A 171 15.51 7.11 18.94
C ASN A 171 15.40 7.52 20.42
N ASN A 172 15.52 8.82 20.72
CA ASN A 172 15.37 9.34 22.08
C ASN A 172 13.94 9.12 22.60
N LEU A 173 12.93 9.42 21.78
CA LEU A 173 11.52 9.24 22.12
C LEU A 173 11.17 7.76 22.31
N LEU A 174 11.79 6.88 21.52
CA LEU A 174 11.67 5.43 21.70
C LEU A 174 12.23 4.99 23.05
N CYS A 175 13.41 5.45 23.44
CA CYS A 175 13.98 5.12 24.75
C CYS A 175 13.13 5.67 25.90
N GLU A 176 12.62 6.89 25.78
CA GLU A 176 11.74 7.50 26.78
C GLU A 176 10.46 6.66 26.96
N TYR A 177 9.81 6.26 25.87
CA TYR A 177 8.63 5.41 25.91
C TYR A 177 8.90 4.02 26.52
N LEU A 178 10.07 3.44 26.22
CA LEU A 178 10.49 2.15 26.77
C LEU A 178 10.93 2.24 28.25
N GLY A 179 10.93 3.43 28.86
CA GLY A 179 11.39 3.64 30.23
C GLY A 179 12.90 3.42 30.39
N LEU A 180 13.68 3.55 29.32
CA LEU A 180 15.12 3.28 29.30
C LEU A 180 15.92 4.58 29.42
N ASP A 181 16.42 4.87 30.62
CA ASP A 181 17.43 5.92 30.79
C ASP A 181 18.85 5.38 30.58
N LEU A 182 19.39 5.62 29.40
CA LEU A 182 20.73 5.21 29.02
C LEU A 182 21.79 6.32 29.25
N GLY A 183 21.39 7.46 29.82
CA GLY A 183 22.24 8.57 30.26
C GLY A 183 23.00 9.33 29.17
N SER A 184 23.05 8.82 27.93
CA SER A 184 23.70 9.51 26.81
C SER A 184 23.12 9.11 25.46
N LYS A 185 22.99 10.09 24.56
CA LYS A 185 22.49 9.89 23.19
C LYS A 185 23.25 8.80 22.42
N ARG A 186 24.58 8.69 22.61
CA ARG A 186 25.40 7.65 21.96
C ARG A 186 25.05 6.23 22.43
N LYS A 187 24.76 6.06 23.72
CA LYS A 187 24.33 4.75 24.27
C LYS A 187 22.92 4.41 23.80
N THR A 188 22.00 5.38 23.81
CA THR A 188 20.65 5.28 23.23
C THR A 188 20.70 4.80 21.78
N ASP A 189 21.46 5.49 20.93
CA ASP A 189 21.57 5.13 19.51
C ASP A 189 22.16 3.74 19.31
N ARG A 190 23.17 3.36 20.09
CA ARG A 190 23.79 2.03 20.01
C ARG A 190 22.82 0.93 20.45
N TYR A 191 22.07 1.16 21.53
CA TYR A 191 21.12 0.19 22.05
C TYR A 191 19.94 -0.02 21.11
N ILE A 192 19.30 1.08 20.65
CA ILE A 192 18.21 0.99 19.67
C ILE A 192 18.69 0.35 18.36
N LYS A 193 19.94 0.62 17.93
CA LYS A 193 20.52 -0.05 16.75
C LYS A 193 20.68 -1.56 16.96
N LYS A 194 21.04 -2.01 18.18
CA LYS A 194 21.10 -3.44 18.53
C LYS A 194 19.72 -4.08 18.42
N LEU A 195 18.69 -3.48 19.03
CA LEU A 195 17.32 -3.99 18.97
C LEU A 195 16.78 -4.04 17.52
N LYS A 196 17.03 -2.99 16.73
CA LYS A 196 16.65 -2.98 15.31
C LYS A 196 17.35 -4.05 14.48
N LYS A 197 18.60 -4.38 14.83
CA LYS A 197 19.32 -5.48 14.19
C LYS A 197 18.69 -6.82 14.55
N GLU A 198 18.39 -7.03 15.83
CA GLU A 198 17.72 -8.24 16.32
C GLU A 198 16.36 -8.46 15.62
N ILE A 199 15.51 -7.42 15.53
CA ILE A 199 14.25 -7.47 14.78
C ILE A 199 14.49 -7.87 13.33
N LYS A 200 15.50 -7.29 12.66
CA LYS A 200 15.82 -7.60 11.26
C LYS A 200 16.24 -9.06 11.09
N ASP A 201 17.17 -9.53 11.91
CA ASP A 201 17.70 -10.90 11.85
C ASP A 201 16.56 -11.91 12.11
N THR A 202 15.68 -11.66 13.09
CA THR A 202 14.51 -12.51 13.36
C THR A 202 13.45 -12.45 12.24
N THR A 203 13.29 -11.30 11.58
CA THR A 203 12.39 -11.18 10.43
C THR A 203 12.87 -12.04 9.25
N GLU A 204 14.18 -12.11 9.03
CA GLU A 204 14.79 -12.97 8.01
C GLU A 204 14.56 -14.45 8.36
N LEU A 205 14.77 -14.84 9.62
CA LEU A 205 14.45 -16.19 10.11
C LEU A 205 12.97 -16.55 9.94
N ALA A 206 12.05 -15.61 10.23
CA ALA A 206 10.63 -15.81 10.04
C ALA A 206 10.30 -16.05 8.56
N GLN A 207 10.90 -15.28 7.65
CA GLN A 207 10.70 -15.48 6.21
C GLN A 207 11.17 -16.85 5.75
N GLU A 208 12.30 -17.34 6.25
CA GLU A 208 12.78 -18.69 5.93
C GLU A 208 11.86 -19.77 6.51
N PHE A 209 11.43 -19.61 7.76
CA PHE A 209 10.53 -20.54 8.44
C PHE A 209 9.20 -20.70 7.70
N PHE A 210 8.60 -19.59 7.25
CA PHE A 210 7.31 -19.59 6.53
C PHE A 210 7.44 -19.87 5.03
N LYS A 211 8.63 -19.77 4.43
CA LYS A 211 8.89 -20.23 3.04
C LYS A 211 9.04 -21.75 2.95
N GLY A 212 9.54 -22.39 3.99
CA GLY A 212 9.87 -23.82 4.00
C GLY A 212 8.79 -24.76 4.57
N LYS A 213 7.69 -24.23 5.12
CA LYS A 213 6.62 -25.01 5.74
C LYS A 213 5.25 -24.55 5.25
N ASP A 214 4.36 -25.50 4.95
CA ASP A 214 2.94 -25.22 4.77
C ASP A 214 2.42 -24.59 6.08
N PRO A 215 2.03 -23.30 6.09
CA PRO A 215 1.70 -22.58 7.33
C PRO A 215 0.53 -23.19 8.11
N LEU A 216 -0.29 -23.99 7.44
CA LEU A 216 -1.51 -24.60 7.96
C LEU A 216 -1.29 -26.01 8.54
N SER A 217 -0.10 -26.60 8.39
CA SER A 217 0.17 -28.00 8.79
C SER A 217 0.41 -28.20 10.30
N ASN A 218 0.67 -27.14 11.07
CA ASN A 218 1.00 -27.24 12.50
C ASN A 218 -0.14 -26.85 13.47
N PHE A 219 -1.33 -26.52 12.96
CA PHE A 219 -2.49 -26.19 13.80
C PHE A 219 -3.60 -27.23 13.60
N SER A 220 -3.30 -28.48 13.93
CA SER A 220 -4.32 -29.42 14.40
C SER A 220 -4.67 -29.05 15.84
N LEU A 221 -5.92 -28.63 16.03
CA LEU A 221 -6.57 -28.28 17.29
C LEU A 221 -6.14 -29.18 18.46
N SER A 222 -5.67 -28.55 19.54
CA SER A 222 -5.71 -29.08 20.89
C SER A 222 -6.35 -28.03 21.80
#